data_AF-Q0N498-F1
#
_entry.id   AF-Q0N498-F1
#
_cell.length_a   1.000
_cell.length_b   1.000
_cell.length_c   1.000
_cell.angle_alpha   90.00
_cell.angle_beta   90.00
_cell.angle_gamma   90.00
#
_symmetry.space_group_name_H-M   'P 1'
#
loop_
_entity.id
_entity.type
_entity.pdbx_description
1 polymer ?
#
loop_
_entity_poly.entity_id
_entity_poly.type
_entity_poly.pdbx_seq_one_letter_code
_entity_poly.pdbx_strand_id
1 'polypeptide(L)' 'YEQQRNPSKEEREALVEACNRAECEQRGVSYNNVEGLGFNLVTESRVYNWFANRRKEETFRM' A
#
# COMPACT_ATOMS: atom_id res chain seq x y z
N TYR A 1 -5.68 -2.48 -7.74
CA TYR A 1 -7.10 -2.30 -7.35
C TYR A 1 -8.05 -2.90 -8.39
N GLU A 2 -8.00 -2.45 -9.65
CA GLU A 2 -8.95 -2.94 -10.68
C GLU A 2 -8.93 -4.47 -10.90
N GLN A 3 -7.76 -5.11 -10.74
CA GLN A 3 -7.63 -6.56 -10.88
C GLN A 3 -8.19 -7.35 -9.68
N GLN A 4 -8.12 -6.78 -8.48
CA GLN A 4 -8.54 -7.41 -7.24
C GLN A 4 -8.89 -6.33 -6.22
N ARG A 5 -10.18 -6.24 -5.85
CA ARG A 5 -10.71 -5.19 -4.95
C ARG A 5 -10.76 -5.62 -3.48
N ASN A 6 -10.59 -6.91 -3.18
CA ASN A 6 -10.57 -7.43 -1.83
C ASN A 6 -9.37 -8.36 -1.61
N PRO A 7 -8.14 -7.81 -1.52
CA PRO A 7 -6.94 -8.62 -1.39
C PRO A 7 -6.89 -9.37 -0.04
N SER A 8 -6.39 -10.60 -0.09
CA SER A 8 -6.03 -11.42 1.06
C SER A 8 -4.90 -10.77 1.88
N LYS A 9 -4.61 -11.30 3.07
CA LYS A 9 -3.49 -10.80 3.89
C LYS A 9 -2.16 -10.91 3.14
N GLU A 10 -1.91 -12.04 2.48
CA GLU A 10 -0.68 -12.30 1.71
C GLU A 10 -0.56 -11.34 0.52
N GLU A 11 -1.66 -11.10 -0.21
CA GLU A 11 -1.68 -10.12 -1.30
C GLU A 11 -1.42 -8.69 -0.79
N ARG A 12 -1.92 -8.35 0.40
CA ARG A 12 -1.63 -7.05 1.03
C ARG A 12 -0.17 -6.92 1.43
N GLU A 13 0.44 -7.97 1.98
CA GLU A 13 1.88 -7.98 2.32
C GLU A 13 2.75 -7.81 1.07
N ALA A 14 2.40 -8.46 -0.04
CA ALA A 14 3.09 -8.26 -1.32
C ALA A 14 2.97 -6.82 -1.83
N LEU A 15 1.79 -6.20 -1.69
CA LEU A 15 1.59 -4.78 -2.04
C LEU A 15 2.37 -3.84 -1.13
N VAL A 16 2.49 -4.15 0.18
CA VAL A 16 3.33 -3.38 1.11
C VAL A 16 4.77 -3.35 0.63
N GLU A 17 5.35 -4.51 0.30
CA GLU A 17 6.72 -4.61 -0.19
C GLU A 17 6.89 -3.82 -1.50
N ALA A 18 6.00 -4.02 -2.46
CA ALA A 18 6.05 -3.34 -3.75
C ALA A 18 5.96 -1.81 -3.60
N CYS A 19 5.03 -1.31 -2.79
CA CYS A 19 4.87 0.13 -2.55
C CYS A 19 6.08 0.74 -1.85
N ASN A 20 6.60 0.10 -0.81
CA ASN A 20 7.76 0.61 -0.09
C ASN A 20 9.03 0.57 -0.96
N ARG A 21 9.20 -0.46 -1.81
CA ARG A 21 10.31 -0.50 -2.78
C ARG A 21 10.24 0.67 -3.76
N ALA A 22 9.06 0.94 -4.31
CA ALA A 22 8.86 2.06 -5.22
C ALA A 22 9.10 3.42 -4.52
N GLU A 23 8.62 3.59 -3.29
CA GLU A 23 8.83 4.82 -2.51
C GLU A 23 10.32 5.05 -2.19
N CYS A 24 11.05 3.98 -1.85
CA CYS A 24 12.50 4.04 -1.65
C CYS A 24 13.23 4.44 -2.94
N GLU A 25 12.89 3.81 -4.06
CA GLU A 25 13.47 4.11 -5.37
C GLU A 25 13.21 5.57 -5.79
N GLN A 26 11.98 6.05 -5.64
CA GLN A 26 11.60 7.42 -5.96
C GLN A 26 12.39 8.46 -5.13
N ARG A 27 12.75 8.12 -3.89
CA ARG A 27 13.55 8.97 -3.00
C ARG A 27 15.06 8.79 -3.15
N GLY A 28 15.50 7.85 -4.00
CA GLY A 28 16.92 7.51 -4.15
C GLY A 28 17.54 6.87 -2.90
N VAL A 29 16.72 6.22 -2.05
CA VAL A 29 17.20 5.51 -0.85
C VAL A 29 17.16 4.00 -1.06
N SER A 30 18.10 3.28 -0.45
CA SER A 30 18.10 1.82 -0.50
C SER A 30 16.92 1.24 0.26
N TYR A 31 16.30 0.18 -0.28
CA TYR A 31 15.24 -0.57 0.40
C TYR A 31 15.70 -1.17 1.74
N ASN A 32 17.01 -1.38 1.93
CA ASN A 32 17.55 -1.81 3.23
C ASN A 32 17.33 -0.77 4.34
N ASN A 33 17.03 0.49 3.98
CA ASN A 33 16.68 1.57 4.90
C ASN A 33 15.20 1.95 4.79
N VAL A 34 14.32 0.99 4.49
CA VAL A 34 12.87 1.22 4.34
C VAL A 34 12.22 1.83 5.58
N GLU A 35 12.71 1.51 6.79
CA GLU A 35 12.26 2.13 8.03
C GLU A 35 12.49 3.66 8.06
N GLY A 36 13.45 4.15 7.28
CA GLY A 36 13.71 5.58 7.06
C GLY A 36 12.60 6.32 6.33
N LEU A 37 11.60 5.63 5.76
CA LEU A 37 10.39 6.25 5.21
C LEU A 37 9.52 6.89 6.31
N GLY A 38 9.67 6.45 7.57
CA GLY A 38 9.01 7.03 8.74
C GLY A 38 7.49 7.07 8.56
N PHE A 39 6.90 8.27 8.62
CA PHE A 39 5.45 8.42 8.42
C PHE A 39 4.97 8.01 7.02
N ASN A 40 5.86 7.87 6.03
CA ASN A 40 5.50 7.42 4.68
C ASN A 40 5.64 5.90 4.51
N LEU A 41 6.11 5.18 5.54
CA LEU A 41 6.19 3.73 5.51
C LEU A 41 4.79 3.15 5.25
N VAL A 42 4.67 2.36 4.19
CA VAL A 42 3.45 1.61 3.90
C VAL A 42 3.44 0.39 4.81
N THR A 43 2.32 0.20 5.50
CA THR A 43 2.08 -0.95 6.38
C THR A 43 0.88 -1.72 5.87
N GLU A 44 0.75 -2.98 6.29
CA GLU A 44 -0.40 -3.83 5.93
C GLU A 44 -1.73 -3.14 6.24
N SER A 45 -1.81 -2.50 7.41
CA SER A 45 -3.04 -1.81 7.84
C SER A 45 -3.35 -0.58 6.99
N ARG A 46 -2.33 0.12 6.47
CA ARG A 46 -2.53 1.23 5.51
C ARG A 46 -3.07 0.72 4.19
N VAL A 47 -2.53 -0.39 3.67
CA VAL A 47 -3.03 -1.04 2.46
C VAL A 47 -4.48 -1.49 2.67
N TYR A 48 -4.77 -2.20 3.77
CA TYR A 48 -6.13 -2.61 4.11
C TYR A 48 -7.11 -1.43 4.13
N ASN A 49 -6.77 -0.36 4.84
CA ASN A 49 -7.62 0.83 4.96
C ASN A 49 -7.80 1.53 3.62
N TRP A 50 -6.76 1.59 2.79
CA TRP A 50 -6.85 2.16 1.44
C TRP A 50 -7.88 1.41 0.57
N PHE A 51 -7.83 0.07 0.57
CA PHE A 51 -8.81 -0.76 -0.14
C PHE A 51 -10.22 -0.60 0.42
N ALA A 52 -10.37 -0.56 1.75
CA ALA A 52 -11.65 -0.35 2.40
C ALA A 52 -12.27 1.01 2.04
N ASN A 53 -11.47 2.06 2.03
CA ASN A 53 -11.91 3.41 1.67
C ASN A 53 -12.23 3.52 0.18
N ARG A 54 -11.45 2.89 -0.70
CA ARG A 54 -11.77 2.88 -2.13
C ARG A 54 -13.09 2.22 -2.47
N ARG A 55 -13.41 1.07 -1.85
CA ARG A 55 -14.72 0.42 -2.03
C ARG A 55 -15.87 1.31 -1.52
N LYS A 56 -15.67 1.99 -0.38
CA LYS A 56 -16.65 2.95 0.15
C LYS A 56 -16.86 4.10 -0.84
N GLU A 57 -15.80 4.72 -1.32
CA GLU A 57 -15.88 5.81 -2.30
C GLU A 57 -16.63 5.42 -3.57
N GLU A 58 -16.44 4.19 -4.08
CA GLU A 58 -17.20 3.69 -5.23
C GLU A 58 -18.69 3.55 -4.92
N THR A 59 -19.04 3.11 -3.70
CA THR A 59 -20.43 2.98 -3.26
C THR A 59 -21.12 4.34 -3.11
N PHE A 60 -20.40 5.35 -2.62
CA PHE A 60 -20.95 6.70 -2.43
C PHE A 60 -20.90 7.60 -3.68
N ARG A 61 -20.22 7.15 -4.74
CA ARG A 61 -20.18 7.84 -6.05
C ARG A 61 -21.28 7.35 -7.00
N MET A 62 -22.04 6.31 -6.63
CA MET A 62 -23.28 5.88 -7.28
C MET A 62 -24.48 6.55 -6.63
#